data_AF-A0A3M0YBR6-F1
#
_entry.id   AF-A0A3M0YBR6-F1
#
_cell.length_a   1.000
_cell.length_b   1.000
_cell.length_c   1.000
_cell.angle_alpha   90.00
_cell.angle_beta   90.00
_cell.angle_gamma   90.00
#
_symmetry.space_group_name_H-M   'P 1'
#
loop_
_entity.id
_entity.type
_entity.pdbx_description
1 polymer ?
#
loop_
_entity_poly.entity_id
_entity_poly.type
_entity_poly.pdbx_seq_one_letter_code
_entity_poly.pdbx_strand_id
1 'polypeptide(L)'
;MVKAFLARSGIAALAQALHRRRVAVLMYHGLARDEDPLAEGDWLQVRAGEFAAQMDYLSRRYRVIRFSEALHPPRREDRPRAIITFDDG
;
A
#
# COMPACT_ATOMS: atom_id res chain seq x y z
N MET A 1 6.97 -16.64 -2.87
CA MET A 1 7.95 -16.77 -3.97
C MET A 1 7.66 -15.83 -5.17
N VAL A 2 6.45 -15.85 -5.74
CA VAL A 2 6.07 -14.99 -6.91
C VAL A 2 6.09 -13.48 -6.62
N LYS A 3 5.55 -13.05 -5.47
CA LYS A 3 5.51 -11.61 -5.08
C LYS A 3 6.91 -10.98 -5.02
N ALA A 4 7.88 -11.68 -4.46
CA ALA A 4 9.27 -11.23 -4.37
C ALA A 4 9.95 -11.16 -5.75
N PHE A 5 9.61 -12.09 -6.66
CA PHE A 5 10.14 -12.08 -8.03
C PHE A 5 9.63 -10.87 -8.83
N LEU A 6 8.33 -10.56 -8.75
CA LEU A 6 7.73 -9.37 -9.37
C LEU A 6 8.32 -8.05 -8.82
N ALA A 7 8.59 -8.00 -7.51
CA ALA A 7 9.21 -6.83 -6.89
C ALA A 7 10.68 -6.63 -7.35
N ARG A 8 11.39 -7.72 -7.66
CA ARG A 8 12.81 -7.71 -8.06
C ARG A 8 13.05 -7.68 -9.57
N SER A 9 12.04 -8.02 -10.38
CA SER A 9 12.13 -7.99 -11.85
C SER A 9 12.04 -6.58 -12.45
N GLY A 10 11.85 -5.54 -11.63
CA GLY A 10 11.72 -4.15 -12.08
C GLY A 10 10.32 -3.76 -12.59
N ILE A 11 9.43 -4.73 -12.82
CA ILE A 11 8.05 -4.49 -13.27
C ILE A 11 7.30 -3.57 -12.29
N ALA A 12 7.46 -3.79 -10.99
CA ALA A 12 6.86 -2.94 -9.96
C ALA A 12 7.39 -1.49 -9.99
N ALA A 13 8.67 -1.30 -10.33
CA ALA A 13 9.28 0.01 -10.45
C ALA A 13 8.79 0.74 -11.72
N LEU A 14 8.64 0.02 -12.83
CA LEU A 14 8.07 0.54 -14.07
C LEU A 14 6.62 0.98 -13.87
N ALA A 15 5.79 0.13 -13.25
CA ALA A 15 4.40 0.48 -12.91
C ALA A 15 4.33 1.73 -12.02
N GLN A 16 5.21 1.84 -11.03
CA GLN A 16 5.33 3.04 -10.19
C GLN A 16 5.68 4.29 -11.02
N ALA A 17 6.64 4.20 -11.93
CA ALA A 17 7.03 5.32 -12.79
C ALA A 17 5.88 5.77 -13.71
N LEU A 18 5.15 4.82 -14.31
CA LEU A 18 4.00 5.09 -15.18
C LEU A 18 2.84 5.74 -14.41
N HIS A 19 2.63 5.36 -13.15
CA HIS A 19 1.54 5.86 -12.32
C HIS A 19 1.94 6.97 -11.35
N ARG A 20 3.16 7.54 -11.47
CA ARG A 20 3.70 8.53 -10.51
C ARG A 20 2.84 9.79 -10.28
N ARG A 21 1.96 10.14 -11.24
CA ARG A 21 1.05 11.30 -11.14
C ARG A 21 -0.34 10.93 -10.62
N ARG A 22 -0.65 9.64 -10.51
CA ARG A 22 -1.91 9.13 -9.94
C ARG A 22 -1.79 9.03 -8.42
N VAL A 23 -2.93 8.82 -7.76
CA VAL A 23 -2.99 8.49 -6.33
C VAL A 23 -3.35 7.03 -6.22
N ALA A 24 -2.54 6.25 -5.50
CA ALA A 24 -2.90 4.90 -5.12
C ALA A 24 -3.85 4.95 -3.92
N VAL A 25 -4.96 4.23 -3.97
CA VAL A 25 -5.87 4.08 -2.83
C VAL A 25 -5.81 2.62 -2.40
N LEU A 26 -5.22 2.37 -1.22
CA LEU A 26 -5.10 1.04 -0.64
C LEU A 26 -6.22 0.84 0.37
N MET A 27 -6.97 -0.24 0.21
CA MET A 27 -8.12 -0.58 1.03
C MET A 27 -7.79 -1.82 1.86
N TYR A 28 -7.96 -1.70 3.17
CA TYR A 28 -7.85 -2.77 4.14
C TYR A 28 -9.21 -3.00 4.79
N HIS A 29 -9.49 -4.24 5.18
CA HIS A 29 -10.63 -4.55 6.05
C HIS A 29 -10.08 -4.80 7.46
N GLY A 30 -9.69 -6.05 7.75
CA GLY A 30 -9.23 -6.44 9.07
C GLY A 30 -7.70 -6.54 9.19
N LEU A 31 -7.22 -6.20 10.40
CA LEU A 31 -5.86 -6.48 10.84
C LEU A 31 -5.91 -7.50 11.96
N ALA A 32 -5.26 -8.64 11.75
CA ALA A 32 -5.23 -9.74 12.70
C ALA A 32 -3.83 -9.91 13.29
N ARG A 33 -3.74 -10.52 14.48
CA ARG A 33 -2.43 -10.89 15.04
C ARG A 33 -1.74 -11.89 14.13
N ASP A 34 -0.42 -11.93 14.18
CA ASP A 34 0.37 -12.80 13.30
C ASP A 34 0.11 -14.29 13.56
N GLU A 35 -0.33 -14.65 14.76
CA GLU A 35 -0.68 -16.02 15.15
C GLU A 35 -2.18 -16.32 15.01
N ASP A 36 -2.99 -15.35 14.61
CA ASP A 36 -4.44 -15.53 14.51
C ASP A 36 -4.80 -16.49 13.37
N PRO A 37 -5.53 -17.58 13.64
CA PRO A 37 -6.02 -18.49 12.61
C PRO A 37 -6.97 -17.82 11.62
N LEU A 38 -7.67 -16.74 12.00
CA LEU A 38 -8.54 -15.99 11.10
C LEU A 38 -7.75 -15.35 9.94
N ALA A 39 -6.46 -15.05 10.14
CA ALA A 39 -5.59 -14.55 9.09
C ALA A 39 -5.07 -15.67 8.15
N GLU A 40 -5.46 -16.92 8.38
CA GLU A 40 -5.09 -18.06 7.55
C GLU A 40 -6.19 -18.32 6.51
N GLY A 41 -5.93 -17.89 5.27
CA GLY A 41 -6.81 -18.14 4.14
C GLY A 41 -7.96 -17.13 3.96
N ASP A 42 -8.18 -16.23 4.93
CA ASP A 42 -9.06 -15.08 4.74
C ASP A 42 -8.31 -13.95 4.01
N TRP A 43 -8.83 -13.55 2.85
CA TRP A 43 -8.26 -12.49 2.02
C TRP A 43 -8.60 -11.09 2.52
N LEU A 44 -9.52 -10.96 3.47
CA LEU A 44 -9.90 -9.71 4.12
C LEU A 44 -9.06 -9.41 5.37
N GLN A 45 -8.32 -10.40 5.89
CA GLN A 45 -7.51 -10.26 7.11
C GLN A 45 -6.03 -10.19 6.76
N VAL A 46 -5.39 -9.07 7.08
CA VAL A 46 -3.94 -8.90 6.92
C VAL A 46 -3.26 -9.11 8.26
N ARG A 47 -2.21 -9.92 8.28
CA ARG A 47 -1.38 -10.13 9.49
C ARG A 47 -0.67 -8.83 9.88
N ALA A 48 -0.59 -8.53 11.17
CA ALA A 48 0.00 -7.31 11.69
C ALA A 48 1.45 -7.07 11.19
N GLY A 49 2.29 -8.11 11.14
CA GLY A 49 3.65 -8.04 10.62
C GLY A 49 3.70 -7.74 9.11
N GLU A 50 2.77 -8.28 8.33
CA GLU A 50 2.65 -7.97 6.90
C GLU A 50 2.20 -6.52 6.68
N PHE A 51 1.21 -6.07 7.45
CA PHE A 51 0.76 -4.69 7.41
C PHE A 51 1.90 -3.72 7.78
N ALA A 52 2.66 -4.01 8.84
CA ALA A 52 3.82 -3.21 9.23
C ALA A 52 4.88 -3.13 8.11
N ALA A 53 5.19 -4.24 7.45
CA ALA A 53 6.12 -4.25 6.32
C ALA A 53 5.60 -3.44 5.12
N GLN A 54 4.29 -3.48 4.87
CA GLN A 54 3.66 -2.65 3.84
C GLN A 54 3.73 -1.16 4.20
N MET A 55 3.52 -0.80 5.47
CA MET A 55 3.63 0.58 5.94
C MET A 55 5.07 1.11 5.85
N ASP A 56 6.07 0.29 6.18
CA ASP A 56 7.49 0.65 5.97
C ASP A 56 7.81 0.87 4.49
N TYR A 57 7.26 0.03 3.60
CA TYR A 57 7.42 0.23 2.17
C TYR A 57 6.79 1.54 1.68
N LEU A 58 5.55 1.82 2.10
CA LEU A 58 4.85 3.06 1.75
C LEU A 58 5.60 4.28 2.29
N SER A 59 6.08 4.24 3.55
CA SER A 59 6.78 5.36 4.18
C SER A 59 8.10 5.72 3.47
N ARG A 60 8.74 4.77 2.79
CA ARG A 60 9.97 4.97 2.01
C ARG A 60 9.72 5.37 0.56
N ARG A 61 8.63 4.91 -0.06
CA ARG A 61 8.40 5.04 -1.52
C ARG A 61 7.27 5.98 -1.91
N TYR A 62 6.26 6.12 -1.07
CA TYR A 62 5.06 6.92 -1.34
C TYR A 62 4.91 8.06 -0.37
N ARG A 63 4.36 9.19 -0.81
CA ARG A 63 3.83 10.17 0.12
C ARG A 63 2.42 9.73 0.52
N VAL A 64 2.25 9.30 1.76
CA VAL A 64 0.91 9.05 2.32
C VAL A 64 0.25 10.40 2.58
N ILE A 65 -0.94 10.60 2.03
CA ILE A 65 -1.69 11.86 2.09
C ILE A 65 -3.09 11.61 2.65
N ARG A 66 -3.74 12.67 3.13
CA ARG A 66 -5.18 12.64 3.43
C ARG A 66 -5.99 12.66 2.14
N PHE A 67 -7.22 12.16 2.19
CA PHE A 67 -8.15 12.19 1.05
C PHE A 67 -8.36 13.61 0.51
N SER A 68 -8.51 14.61 1.40
CA SER A 68 -8.67 16.02 1.01
C SER A 68 -7.49 16.58 0.20
N GLU A 69 -6.29 16.06 0.39
CA GLU A 69 -5.10 16.47 -0.37
C GLU A 69 -5.10 15.90 -1.81
N ALA A 70 -5.83 14.81 -2.08
CA ALA A 70 -5.86 14.19 -3.40
C ALA A 70 -6.66 14.98 -4.43
N LEU A 71 -7.62 15.81 -3.98
CA LEU A 71 -8.39 16.72 -4.83
C LEU A 71 -7.55 17.85 -5.41
N HIS A 72 -6.39 18.11 -4.82
CA HIS A 72 -5.49 19.16 -5.25
C HIS A 72 -4.45 18.61 -6.24
N PRO A 73 -4.03 19.42 -7.23
CA PRO A 73 -2.92 19.07 -8.09
C PRO A 73 -1.70 18.69 -7.25
N PRO A 74 -0.96 17.63 -7.63
CA PRO A 74 0.27 17.29 -6.93
C PRO A 74 1.21 18.50 -6.99
N ARG A 75 1.84 18.84 -5.86
CA ARG A 75 2.98 19.75 -5.91
C ARG A 75 4.08 19.06 -6.73
N ARG A 76 5.05 19.82 -7.24
CA ARG A 76 6.24 19.22 -7.88
C ARG A 76 6.94 18.35 -6.83
N GLU A 77 6.67 17.05 -6.88
CA GLU A 77 7.11 16.06 -5.90
C GLU A 77 7.63 14.83 -6.64
N ASP A 78 8.69 14.25 -6.08
CA ASP A 78 9.40 13.14 -6.69
C ASP A 78 8.77 11.78 -6.36
N ARG A 79 7.85 11.74 -5.39
CA ARG A 79 7.25 10.50 -4.88
C ARG A 79 5.78 10.36 -5.29
N PRO A 80 5.33 9.15 -5.70
CA PRO A 80 3.91 8.87 -5.91
C PRO A 80 3.11 9.06 -4.61
N ARG A 81 1.83 9.39 -4.74
CA ARG A 81 0.93 9.64 -3.60
C ARG A 81 0.10 8.39 -3.29
N ALA A 82 -0.14 8.14 -2.01
CA ALA A 82 -0.99 7.04 -1.55
C ALA A 82 -1.97 7.50 -0.48
N ILE A 83 -3.16 6.89 -0.46
CA ILE A 83 -4.16 6.97 0.61
C ILE A 83 -4.35 5.56 1.14
N ILE A 84 -4.49 5.44 2.46
CA ILE A 84 -4.78 4.18 3.15
C ILE A 84 -6.20 4.31 3.72
N THR A 85 -7.07 3.37 3.42
CA THR A 85 -8.43 3.29 3.95
C THR A 85 -8.64 1.98 4.69
N PHE A 86 -9.53 2.02 5.67
CA PHE A 86 -10.01 0.87 6.42
C PHE A 86 -11.53 0.88 6.33
N ASP A 87 -12.10 -0.24 5.91
CA ASP A 87 -13.53 -0.42 5.77
C ASP A 87 -14.05 -1.29 6.93
N ASP A 88 -15.36 -1.24 7.19
CA ASP A 88 -16.10 -2.04 8.19
C ASP A 88 -15.85 -1.81 9.70
N GLY A 89 -14.79 -1.08 10.08
CA GLY A 89 -14.54 -0.63 11.46
C GLY A 89 -14.06 -1.73 12.40
#